data_AF-A0A2M8RVP4-F1
#
_entry.id   AF-A0A2M8RVP4-F1
#
_cell.length_a   1.000
_cell.length_b   1.000
_cell.length_c   1.000
_cell.angle_alpha   90.00
_cell.angle_beta   90.00
_cell.angle_gamma   90.00
#
_symmetry.space_group_name_H-M   'P 1'
#
loop_
_entity.id
_entity.type
_entity.pdbx_description
1 polymer ?
#
loop_
_entity_poly.entity_id
_entity_poly.type
_entity_poly.pdbx_seq_one_letter_code
_entity_poly.pdbx_strand_id
1 'polypeptide(L)'
;MKRYKKAVNVQEVLQHSSLGRFMQKGLFIYNLNEQIQQVFPDDFHGLYRVIGMENGILSIEAANATVRQGLLFKQQELLARINKLYPQISALNIKVNPAF
;
A
#
# COMPACT_ATOMS: atom_id res chain seq x y z
N MET A 1 -14.67 39.00 32.45
CA MET A 1 -15.09 37.72 31.81
C MET A 1 -13.87 36.84 31.56
N LYS A 2 -13.67 35.76 32.32
CA LYS A 2 -12.59 34.78 32.09
C LYS A 2 -13.01 33.81 30.98
N ARG A 3 -12.37 33.88 29.82
CA ARG A 3 -12.60 32.97 28.70
C ARG A 3 -11.78 31.71 28.93
N TYR A 4 -12.41 30.67 29.46
CA TYR A 4 -11.81 29.33 29.61
C TYR A 4 -11.40 28.79 28.23
N LYS A 5 -10.10 28.69 27.97
CA LYS A 5 -9.58 27.85 26.89
C LYS A 5 -9.66 26.41 27.39
N LYS A 6 -10.68 25.66 26.95
CA LYS A 6 -10.68 24.19 27.11
C LYS A 6 -9.38 23.67 26.51
N ALA A 7 -8.61 22.91 27.28
CA ALA A 7 -7.46 22.18 26.77
C ALA A 7 -7.99 21.21 25.71
N VAL A 8 -7.66 21.48 24.46
CA VAL A 8 -8.03 20.62 23.33
C VAL A 8 -7.12 19.40 23.42
N ASN A 9 -7.69 18.21 23.59
CA ASN A 9 -6.92 16.97 23.61
C ASN A 9 -6.36 16.73 22.20
N VAL A 10 -5.06 16.99 22.04
CA VAL A 10 -4.36 16.90 20.75
C VAL A 10 -4.50 15.50 20.15
N GLN A 11 -4.56 14.46 20.98
CA GLN A 11 -4.75 13.08 20.54
C GLN A 11 -6.12 12.87 19.86
N GLU A 12 -7.18 13.42 20.44
CA GLU A 12 -8.56 13.30 19.95
C GLU A 12 -8.75 14.11 18.66
N VAL A 13 -8.20 15.33 18.61
CA VAL A 13 -8.20 16.14 17.38
C VAL A 13 -7.43 15.45 16.28
N LEU A 14 -6.28 14.86 16.57
CA LEU A 14 -5.51 14.14 15.56
C LEU A 14 -6.27 12.92 15.02
N GLN A 15 -6.86 12.09 15.87
CA GLN A 15 -7.62 10.90 15.47
C GLN A 15 -8.79 11.20 14.52
N HIS A 16 -9.48 12.33 14.72
CA HIS A 16 -10.61 12.74 13.88
C HIS A 16 -10.23 13.74 12.77
N SER A 17 -8.99 14.23 12.75
CA SER A 17 -8.51 15.17 11.73
C SER A 17 -8.24 14.50 10.38
N SER A 18 -8.18 15.33 9.34
CA SER A 18 -7.65 14.95 8.03
C SER A 18 -6.22 14.43 8.09
N LEU A 19 -5.39 14.97 8.99
CA LEU A 19 -4.00 14.54 9.20
C LEU A 19 -3.92 13.12 9.78
N GLY A 20 -4.71 12.82 10.82
CA GLY A 20 -4.74 11.47 11.40
C GLY A 20 -5.18 10.41 10.40
N ARG A 21 -6.21 10.70 9.60
CA ARG A 21 -6.63 9.80 8.50
C ARG A 21 -5.53 9.62 7.45
N PHE A 22 -4.82 10.69 7.08
CA PHE A 22 -3.70 10.60 6.16
C PHE A 22 -2.56 9.73 6.70
N MET A 23 -2.19 9.93 7.97
CA MET A 23 -1.16 9.11 8.63
C MET A 23 -1.57 7.64 8.69
N GLN A 24 -2.81 7.34 9.06
CA GLN A 24 -3.34 5.97 9.07
C GLN A 24 -3.26 5.33 7.68
N LYS A 25 -3.63 6.07 6.63
CA LYS A 25 -3.50 5.58 5.25
C LYS A 25 -2.05 5.33 4.85
N GLY A 26 -1.13 6.23 5.24
CA GLY A 26 0.31 6.05 4.98
C GLY A 26 0.87 4.81 5.67
N LEU A 27 0.56 4.61 6.95
CA LEU A 27 0.97 3.41 7.70
C LEU A 27 0.37 2.14 7.11
N PHE A 28 -0.90 2.18 6.70
CA PHE A 28 -1.54 1.06 6.02
C PHE A 28 -0.80 0.69 4.73
N ILE A 29 -0.50 1.65 3.86
CA ILE A 29 0.23 1.40 2.61
C ILE A 29 1.64 0.88 2.88
N TYR A 30 2.34 1.45 3.87
CA TYR A 30 3.67 0.99 4.26
C TYR A 30 3.66 -0.47 4.72
N ASN A 31 2.79 -0.82 5.66
CA ASN A 31 2.66 -2.20 6.16
C ASN A 31 2.24 -3.17 5.05
N LEU A 32 1.31 -2.75 4.19
CA LEU A 32 0.91 -3.52 3.03
C LEU A 32 2.10 -3.77 2.10
N ASN A 33 2.89 -2.75 1.79
CA ASN A 33 4.09 -2.89 0.96
C ASN A 33 5.08 -3.89 1.58
N GLU A 34 5.42 -3.74 2.85
CA GLU A 34 6.38 -4.63 3.53
C GLU A 34 5.95 -6.10 3.49
N GLN A 35 4.66 -6.38 3.73
CA GLN A 35 4.15 -7.74 3.67
C GLN A 35 4.20 -8.31 2.26
N ILE A 36 3.90 -7.52 1.23
CA ILE A 36 3.95 -7.99 -0.15
C ILE A 36 5.41 -8.20 -0.59
N GLN A 37 6.35 -7.35 -0.16
CA GLN A 37 7.80 -7.57 -0.39
C GLN A 37 8.21 -8.96 0.10
N GLN A 38 7.83 -9.36 1.31
CA GLN A 38 8.18 -10.68 1.88
C GLN A 38 7.57 -11.89 1.15
N VAL A 39 6.53 -11.68 0.33
CA VAL A 39 5.79 -12.77 -0.33
C VAL A 39 6.15 -12.91 -1.80
N PHE A 40 6.58 -11.82 -2.43
CA PHE A 40 7.00 -11.82 -3.83
C PHE A 40 8.38 -12.49 -3.98
N PRO A 41 8.72 -12.97 -5.19
CA PRO A 41 10.05 -13.51 -5.44
C PRO A 41 11.15 -12.46 -5.23
N ASP A 42 12.28 -12.91 -4.67
CA ASP A 42 13.43 -12.06 -4.34
C ASP A 42 13.97 -11.26 -5.54
N ASP A 43 13.83 -11.80 -6.76
CA ASP A 43 14.23 -11.15 -8.02
C ASP A 43 13.56 -9.77 -8.24
N PHE A 44 12.46 -9.48 -7.55
CA PHE A 44 11.73 -8.21 -7.64
C PHE A 44 11.90 -7.30 -6.43
N HIS A 45 12.64 -7.71 -5.39
CA HIS A 45 12.80 -6.91 -4.17
C HIS A 45 13.37 -5.52 -4.48
N GLY A 46 12.70 -4.50 -3.96
CA GLY A 46 13.10 -3.11 -4.17
C GLY A 46 12.95 -2.61 -5.62
N LEU A 47 12.34 -3.39 -6.53
CA LEU A 47 12.09 -2.98 -7.92
C LEU A 47 10.61 -2.62 -8.17
N TYR A 48 9.77 -2.74 -7.15
CA TYR A 48 8.38 -2.31 -7.17
C TYR A 48 7.96 -1.81 -5.79
N ARG A 49 6.83 -1.12 -5.73
CA ARG A 49 6.11 -0.79 -4.49
C ARG A 49 4.62 -0.99 -4.62
N VAL A 50 3.98 -1.35 -3.52
CA VAL A 50 2.52 -1.36 -3.41
C VAL A 50 2.06 0.04 -3.04
N ILE A 51 1.09 0.57 -3.78
CA ILE A 51 0.52 1.91 -3.54
C ILE A 51 -0.89 1.86 -2.94
N GLY A 52 -1.46 0.66 -2.83
CA GLY A 52 -2.72 0.44 -2.16
C GLY A 52 -3.47 -0.78 -2.67
N MET A 53 -4.65 -0.98 -2.08
CA MET A 53 -5.59 -2.04 -2.42
C MET A 53 -7.00 -1.47 -2.33
N GLU A 54 -7.81 -1.67 -3.35
CA GLU A 54 -9.20 -1.20 -3.40
C GLU A 54 -10.03 -2.11 -4.30
N ASN A 55 -11.28 -2.41 -3.92
CA ASN A 55 -12.22 -3.20 -4.72
C ASN A 55 -11.67 -4.55 -5.22
N GLY A 56 -10.87 -5.23 -4.39
CA GLY A 56 -10.23 -6.51 -4.73
C GLY A 56 -9.04 -6.39 -5.69
N ILE A 57 -8.53 -5.18 -5.92
CA ILE A 57 -7.38 -4.93 -6.80
C ILE A 57 -6.20 -4.45 -5.96
N LEU A 58 -5.06 -5.13 -6.07
CA LEU A 58 -3.79 -4.66 -5.52
C LEU A 58 -3.07 -3.80 -6.57
N SER A 59 -2.78 -2.55 -6.23
CA SER A 59 -2.11 -1.61 -7.13
C SER A 59 -0.61 -1.55 -6.84
N ILE A 60 0.19 -1.78 -7.89
CA ILE A 60 1.64 -1.90 -7.84
C ILE A 60 2.27 -0.94 -8.86
N GLU A 61 3.32 -0.25 -8.43
CA GLU A 61 4.20 0.51 -9.30
C GLU A 61 5.53 -0.23 -9.44
N ALA A 62 5.91 -0.55 -10.68
CA ALA A 62 7.20 -1.12 -11.03
C ALA A 62 8.18 -0.02 -11.46
N ALA A 63 9.46 -0.19 -11.12
CA ALA A 63 10.51 0.78 -11.45
C ALA A 63 10.70 1.01 -12.95
N ASN A 64 10.46 -0.02 -13.77
CA ASN A 64 10.56 0.08 -15.23
C ASN A 64 9.68 -0.96 -15.95
N ALA A 65 9.64 -0.88 -17.29
CA ALA A 65 8.84 -1.77 -18.13
C ALA A 65 9.27 -3.24 -18.04
N THR A 66 10.56 -3.52 -17.90
CA THR A 66 11.09 -4.89 -17.74
C THR A 66 10.56 -5.53 -16.46
N VAL A 67 10.61 -4.80 -15.33
CA VAL A 67 10.07 -5.26 -14.06
C VAL A 67 8.57 -5.50 -14.16
N ARG A 68 7.82 -4.55 -14.73
CA ARG A 68 6.38 -4.72 -14.97
C ARG A 68 6.09 -5.99 -15.76
N GLN A 69 6.84 -6.25 -16.83
CA GLN A 69 6.64 -7.41 -17.67
C GLN A 69 6.95 -8.72 -16.95
N GLY A 70 8.02 -8.74 -16.13
CA GLY A 70 8.34 -9.88 -15.27
C GLY A 70 7.24 -10.19 -14.25
N LEU A 71 6.66 -9.16 -13.62
CA LEU A 71 5.55 -9.32 -12.69
C LEU A 71 4.28 -9.83 -13.41
N LEU A 72 3.97 -9.29 -14.60
CA LEU A 72 2.83 -9.76 -15.41
C LEU A 72 2.97 -11.21 -15.85
N PHE A 73 4.19 -11.63 -16.22
CA PHE A 73 4.46 -13.02 -16.59
C PHE A 73 4.17 -13.99 -15.43
N LYS A 74 4.39 -13.56 -14.18
CA LYS A 74 4.12 -14.33 -12.96
C LYS A 74 2.77 -14.02 -12.31
N GLN A 75 1.87 -13.28 -12.97
CA GLN A 75 0.67 -12.72 -12.34
C GLN A 75 -0.19 -13.75 -11.60
N GLN A 76 -0.42 -14.94 -12.18
CA GLN A 76 -1.22 -15.98 -11.54
C GLN A 76 -0.54 -16.52 -10.27
N GLU A 77 0.77 -16.74 -10.31
CA GLU A 77 1.56 -17.19 -9.16
C GLU A 77 1.53 -16.14 -8.04
N LEU A 78 1.73 -14.87 -8.40
CA LEU A 78 1.70 -13.74 -7.46
C LEU A 78 0.32 -13.59 -6.82
N LEU A 79 -0.76 -13.68 -7.60
CA LEU A 79 -2.13 -13.66 -7.07
C LEU A 79 -2.38 -14.82 -6.10
N ALA A 80 -1.97 -16.04 -6.45
CA ALA A 80 -2.12 -17.20 -5.57
C ALA A 80 -1.38 -17.02 -4.24
N ARG A 81 -0.21 -16.36 -4.25
CA ARG A 81 0.55 -16.03 -3.04
C ARG A 81 -0.15 -14.93 -2.22
N ILE A 82 -0.59 -13.85 -2.86
CA ILE A 82 -1.30 -12.74 -2.21
C ILE A 82 -2.59 -13.24 -1.56
N ASN A 83 -3.34 -14.12 -2.22
CA ASN A 83 -4.64 -14.58 -1.75
C ASN A 83 -4.57 -15.41 -0.46
N LYS A 84 -3.38 -15.91 -0.08
CA LYS A 84 -3.15 -16.53 1.24
C LYS A 84 -3.26 -15.52 2.38
N LEU A 85 -2.90 -14.26 2.13
CA LEU A 85 -2.97 -13.16 3.11
C LEU A 85 -4.21 -12.28 2.90
N TYR A 86 -4.59 -12.07 1.65
CA TYR A 86 -5.68 -11.19 1.24
C TYR A 86 -6.63 -11.90 0.27
N PRO A 87 -7.51 -12.78 0.75
CA PRO A 87 -8.39 -13.58 -0.11
C PRO A 87 -9.34 -12.77 -0.99
N GLN A 88 -9.62 -11.51 -0.61
CA GLN A 88 -10.45 -10.59 -1.38
C GLN A 88 -9.77 -10.06 -2.65
N ILE A 89 -8.45 -10.24 -2.81
CA ILE A 89 -7.75 -9.79 -4.00
C ILE A 89 -8.03 -10.76 -5.15
N SER A 90 -8.49 -10.20 -6.26
CA SER A 90 -8.80 -10.94 -7.49
C SER A 90 -7.94 -10.50 -8.68
N ALA A 91 -7.32 -9.31 -8.59
CA ALA A 91 -6.50 -8.78 -9.68
C ALA A 91 -5.32 -7.94 -9.18
N LEU A 92 -4.29 -7.86 -10.03
CA LEU A 92 -3.15 -6.95 -9.87
C LEU A 92 -3.21 -5.86 -10.94
N ASN A 93 -3.11 -4.62 -10.52
CA ASN A 93 -2.95 -3.48 -11.42
C ASN A 93 -1.49 -3.00 -11.34
N ILE A 94 -0.69 -3.33 -12.36
CA ILE A 94 0.74 -3.06 -12.39
C ILE A 94 1.04 -1.97 -13.42
N LYS A 95 1.55 -0.83 -12.94
CA LYS A 95 1.96 0.32 -13.75
C LYS A 95 3.45 0.59 -13.61
N VAL A 96 4.05 1.23 -14.61
CA VAL A 96 5.43 1.70 -14.51
C VAL A 96 5.43 3.08 -13.87
N ASN A 97 6.30 3.29 -12.89
CA ASN A 97 6.61 4.61 -12.36
C ASN A 97 8.12 4.86 -12.50
N PRO A 98 8.56 5.69 -13.47
CA PRO A 98 9.97 6.01 -13.66
C PRO A 98 10.60 6.84 -12.53
N ALA A 99 9.78 7.44 -11.66
CA ALA A 99 10.23 8.21 -10.51
C ALA A 99 10.33 7.36 -9.23
N PHE A 100 10.44 6.03 -9.40
CA PHE A 100 10.65 5.08 -8.32
C PHE A 100 12.01 5.30 -7.64
#